data_AF-A0A179S5P3-F1
#
_entry.id   AF-A0A179S5P3-F1
#
_cell.length_a   1.000
_cell.length_b   1.000
_cell.length_c   1.000
_cell.angle_alpha   90.00
_cell.angle_beta   90.00
_cell.angle_gamma   90.00
#
_symmetry.space_group_name_H-M   'P 1'
#
loop_
_entity.id
_entity.type
_entity.pdbx_description
1 polymer ?
#
loop_
_entity_poly.entity_id
_entity_poly.type
_entity_poly.pdbx_seq_one_letter_code
_entity_poly.pdbx_strand_id
1 'polypeptide(L)'
;MPHHDTTALSGTIQHVFAHRFTLEADGAVHLADLGPKGAEAFPLAAGLHVTLEGERRPSEIKVARIAAPGRDPVEIHHKKPHHPGKPGPDAAVDPAAALAAVTAAGWTPAGETRRKPRHVEVLARRGDGPWAELHVDASGTITQEKAPDSGKWGSALA
;
A
#
# COMPACT_ATOMS: atom_id res chain seq x y z
N MET A 1 -15.41 8.97 16.34
CA MET A 1 -14.63 7.89 16.98
C MET A 1 -15.10 6.59 16.36
N PRO A 2 -14.31 5.84 15.57
CA PRO A 2 -14.77 4.52 15.14
C PRO A 2 -14.77 3.59 16.35
N HIS A 3 -15.94 3.05 16.68
CA HIS A 3 -16.08 2.02 17.70
C HIS A 3 -15.47 0.74 17.13
N HIS A 4 -14.35 0.30 17.71
CA HIS A 4 -13.77 -1.00 17.43
C HIS A 4 -14.50 -2.00 18.33
N ASP A 5 -15.57 -2.60 17.82
CA ASP A 5 -16.30 -3.62 18.58
C ASP A 5 -15.46 -4.91 18.61
N THR A 6 -14.82 -5.14 19.75
CA THR A 6 -14.17 -6.43 20.04
C THR A 6 -15.26 -7.48 20.27
N THR A 7 -15.10 -8.65 19.66
CA THR A 7 -16.01 -9.79 19.77
C THR A 7 -15.25 -11.04 20.19
N ALA A 8 -15.93 -11.93 20.92
CA ALA A 8 -15.43 -13.23 21.32
C ALA A 8 -16.42 -14.29 20.86
N LEU A 9 -15.95 -15.34 20.19
CA LEU A 9 -16.78 -16.42 19.65
C LEU A 9 -16.13 -17.78 19.93
N SER A 10 -16.96 -18.80 20.15
CA SER A 10 -16.52 -20.20 20.16
C SER A 10 -17.30 -20.99 19.13
N GLY A 11 -16.61 -21.81 18.34
CA GLY A 11 -17.24 -22.49 17.21
C GLY A 11 -16.32 -23.45 16.48
N THR A 12 -16.81 -23.98 15.37
CA THR A 12 -16.08 -24.96 14.56
C THR A 12 -15.61 -24.34 13.24
N ILE A 13 -14.35 -24.56 12.90
CA ILE A 13 -13.78 -24.11 11.63
C ILE A 13 -14.37 -24.96 10.49
N GLN A 14 -15.03 -24.32 9.53
CA GLN A 14 -15.61 -25.02 8.37
C GLN A 14 -14.66 -25.06 7.18
N HIS A 15 -14.03 -23.92 6.83
CA HIS A 15 -13.13 -23.80 5.69
C HIS A 15 -11.92 -22.95 6.05
N VAL A 16 -10.76 -23.28 5.46
CA VAL A 16 -9.49 -22.57 5.65
C VAL A 16 -8.98 -22.07 4.30
N PHE A 17 -8.62 -20.79 4.24
CA PHE A 17 -8.10 -20.06 3.09
C PHE A 17 -6.79 -19.38 3.48
N ALA A 18 -5.68 -20.11 3.42
CA ALA A 18 -4.39 -19.70 3.96
C ALA A 18 -4.50 -19.27 5.44
N HIS A 19 -4.47 -17.96 5.73
CA HIS A 19 -4.56 -17.41 7.09
C HIS A 19 -5.97 -16.95 7.48
N ARG A 20 -6.94 -17.10 6.60
CA ARG A 20 -8.36 -16.84 6.88
C ARG A 20 -9.13 -18.13 7.00
N PHE A 21 -10.23 -18.10 7.72
CA PHE A 21 -11.10 -19.26 7.88
C PHE A 21 -12.52 -18.83 8.21
N THR A 22 -13.48 -19.72 7.93
CA THR A 22 -14.87 -19.53 8.36
C THR A 22 -15.12 -20.29 9.66
N LEU A 23 -15.67 -19.60 10.65
CA LEU A 23 -16.11 -20.17 11.93
C LEU A 23 -17.63 -20.24 11.97
N GLU A 24 -18.19 -21.42 12.18
CA GLU A 24 -19.61 -21.57 12.52
C GLU A 24 -19.76 -21.42 14.04
N ALA A 25 -20.45 -20.37 14.46
CA ALA A 25 -20.70 -20.02 15.87
C ALA A 25 -22.04 -19.30 15.99
N ASP A 26 -22.80 -19.59 17.05
CA ASP A 26 -24.11 -18.98 17.33
C ASP A 26 -25.11 -19.06 16.17
N GLY A 27 -25.08 -20.17 15.41
CA GLY A 27 -25.96 -20.39 14.24
C GLY A 27 -25.62 -19.53 13.01
N ALA A 28 -24.48 -18.84 13.01
CA ALA A 28 -24.01 -18.04 11.90
C ALA A 28 -22.57 -18.41 11.49
N VAL A 29 -22.23 -18.12 10.24
CA VAL A 29 -20.87 -18.28 9.71
C VAL A 29 -20.16 -16.94 9.73
N HIS A 30 -19.00 -16.90 10.39
CA HIS A 30 -18.16 -15.71 10.53
C HIS A 30 -16.85 -15.91 9.77
N LEU A 31 -16.43 -14.92 8.98
CA LEU A 31 -15.08 -14.90 8.41
C LEU A 31 -14.10 -14.35 9.45
N ALA A 32 -13.00 -15.05 9.68
CA ALA A 32 -11.95 -14.67 10.62
C ALA A 32 -10.56 -14.72 9.96
N ASP A 33 -9.65 -13.85 10.42
CA ASP A 33 -8.31 -13.68 9.85
C ASP A 33 -7.26 -13.64 10.97
N LEU A 34 -6.33 -14.61 10.96
CA LEU A 34 -5.17 -14.70 11.87
C LEU A 34 -3.94 -13.91 11.40
N GLY A 35 -3.92 -13.51 10.12
CA GLY A 35 -2.72 -13.07 9.43
C GLY A 35 -1.70 -14.20 9.24
N PRO A 36 -0.70 -14.04 8.35
CA PRO A 36 0.27 -15.09 8.05
C PRO A 36 0.98 -15.64 9.31
N LYS A 37 1.46 -14.74 10.18
CA LYS A 37 2.14 -15.12 11.42
C LYS A 37 1.25 -15.85 12.41
N GLY A 38 -0.02 -15.45 12.51
CA GLY A 38 -0.97 -16.14 13.37
C GLY A 38 -1.28 -17.55 12.86
N ALA A 39 -1.39 -17.73 11.54
CA ALA A 39 -1.59 -19.04 10.93
C ALA A 39 -0.36 -19.96 11.01
N GLU A 40 0.85 -19.39 10.99
CA GLU A 40 2.10 -20.12 11.28
C GLU A 40 2.15 -20.60 12.75
N ALA A 41 1.75 -19.74 13.69
CA ALA A 41 1.76 -20.05 15.13
C ALA A 41 0.60 -20.94 15.57
N PHE A 42 -0.55 -20.86 14.89
CA PHE A 42 -1.74 -21.65 15.15
C PHE A 42 -2.23 -22.32 13.86
N PRO A 43 -1.76 -23.55 13.57
CA PRO A 43 -2.17 -24.28 12.37
C PRO A 43 -3.69 -24.51 12.34
N LEU A 44 -4.31 -23.92 11.32
CA LEU A 44 -5.75 -24.00 11.05
C LEU A 44 -6.11 -25.32 10.35
N ALA A 45 -7.22 -25.92 10.76
CA ALA A 45 -7.78 -27.11 10.13
C ALA A 45 -9.32 -27.07 10.17
N ALA A 46 -9.97 -27.54 9.10
CA ALA A 46 -11.41 -27.75 9.11
C ALA A 46 -11.80 -28.80 10.16
N GLY A 47 -12.95 -28.62 10.80
CA GLY A 47 -13.44 -29.43 11.91
C GLY A 47 -12.84 -29.09 13.27
N LEU A 48 -11.84 -28.20 13.35
CA LEU A 48 -11.24 -27.80 14.62
C LEU A 48 -12.20 -26.88 15.38
N HIS A 49 -12.48 -27.22 16.64
CA HIS A 49 -13.22 -26.35 17.54
C HIS A 49 -12.27 -25.35 18.20
N VAL A 50 -12.60 -24.06 18.12
CA VAL A 50 -11.76 -22.96 18.61
C VAL A 50 -12.59 -21.93 19.36
N THR A 51 -11.95 -21.24 20.30
CA THR A 51 -12.40 -19.97 20.86
C THR A 51 -11.50 -18.87 20.33
N LEU A 52 -12.08 -17.78 19.85
CA LEU A 52 -11.34 -16.62 19.35
C LEU A 52 -11.87 -15.32 19.93
N GLU A 53 -10.97 -14.35 20.04
CA GLU A 53 -11.27 -12.95 20.35
C GLU A 53 -10.64 -12.08 19.27
N GLY A 54 -11.32 -11.01 18.88
CA GLY A 54 -10.82 -10.14 17.84
C GLY A 54 -11.68 -8.93 17.56
N GLU A 55 -11.18 -8.04 16.72
CA GLU A 55 -11.90 -6.86 16.29
C GLU A 55 -12.88 -7.21 15.15
N ARG A 56 -14.16 -6.90 15.33
CA ARG A 56 -15.16 -7.00 14.26
C ARG A 56 -14.93 -5.87 13.24
N ARG A 57 -14.60 -6.26 12.01
CA ARG A 57 -14.61 -5.40 10.82
C ARG A 57 -15.90 -5.68 10.02
N PRO A 58 -16.27 -4.78 9.08
CA PRO A 58 -17.44 -5.01 8.23
C PRO A 58 -17.43 -6.34 7.45
N SER A 59 -16.24 -6.87 7.13
CA SER A 59 -16.10 -8.07 6.28
C SER A 59 -15.55 -9.30 7.01
N GLU A 60 -14.93 -9.13 8.19
CA GLU A 60 -14.23 -10.21 8.89
C GLU A 60 -13.96 -9.86 10.36
N ILE A 61 -13.54 -10.85 11.13
CA ILE A 61 -12.98 -10.66 12.47
C ILE A 61 -11.45 -10.69 12.35
N LYS A 62 -10.79 -9.60 12.74
CA LYS A 62 -9.33 -9.61 12.93
C LYS A 62 -9.00 -10.22 14.28
N VAL A 63 -8.57 -11.47 14.27
CA VAL A 63 -8.39 -12.27 15.49
C VAL A 63 -7.17 -11.79 16.25
N ALA A 64 -7.35 -11.34 17.49
CA ALA A 64 -6.28 -10.95 18.39
C ALA A 64 -5.81 -12.11 19.29
N ARG A 65 -6.68 -13.10 19.52
CA ARG A 65 -6.35 -14.30 20.32
C ARG A 65 -7.15 -15.49 19.83
N ILE A 66 -6.52 -16.67 19.78
CA ILE A 66 -7.18 -17.94 19.42
C ILE A 66 -6.70 -19.06 20.35
N ALA A 67 -7.61 -19.97 20.71
CA ALA A 67 -7.33 -21.15 21.50
C ALA A 67 -8.13 -22.35 20.99
N ALA A 68 -7.62 -23.55 21.25
CA ALA A 68 -8.34 -24.81 21.07
C ALA A 68 -8.05 -25.75 22.25
N PRO A 69 -8.95 -26.69 22.56
CA PRO A 69 -8.69 -27.71 23.57
C PRO A 69 -7.37 -28.45 23.32
N GLY A 70 -6.54 -28.56 24.36
CA GLY A 70 -5.25 -29.24 24.29
C GLY A 70 -4.15 -28.49 23.54
N ARG A 71 -4.35 -27.19 23.23
CA ARG A 71 -3.33 -26.31 22.65
C ARG A 71 -3.16 -25.07 23.51
N ASP A 72 -1.93 -24.57 23.58
CA ASP A 72 -1.67 -23.28 24.21
C ASP A 72 -2.39 -22.16 23.43
N PRO A 73 -3.03 -21.20 24.11
CA PRO A 73 -3.60 -20.03 23.46
C PRO A 73 -2.53 -19.20 22.75
N VAL A 74 -2.85 -18.72 21.55
CA VAL A 74 -1.96 -17.88 20.74
C VAL A 74 -2.50 -16.47 20.71
N GLU A 75 -1.66 -15.51 21.13
CA GLU A 75 -1.90 -14.08 20.93
C GLU A 75 -1.35 -13.63 19.59
N ILE A 76 -2.16 -12.87 18.86
CA ILE A 76 -1.90 -12.49 17.48
C ILE A 76 -1.70 -10.99 17.43
N HIS A 77 -0.44 -10.62 17.19
CA HIS A 77 -0.06 -9.24 17.04
C HIS A 77 -0.11 -8.89 15.56
N HIS A 78 -1.27 -8.42 15.12
CA HIS A 78 -1.44 -7.81 13.81
C HIS A 78 -0.65 -6.50 13.78
N LYS A 79 0.65 -6.57 13.46
CA LYS A 79 1.35 -5.37 13.02
C LYS A 79 0.56 -4.87 11.81
N LYS A 80 -0.01 -3.67 11.90
CA LYS A 80 -0.44 -2.95 10.69
C LYS A 80 0.74 -3.09 9.73
N PRO A 81 0.53 -3.57 8.49
CA PRO A 81 1.57 -3.45 7.50
C PRO A 81 2.02 -2.00 7.58
N HIS A 82 3.29 -1.81 7.94
CA HIS A 82 3.99 -0.63 7.48
C HIS A 82 4.01 -0.83 5.97
N HIS A 83 2.92 -0.48 5.31
CA HIS A 83 3.07 0.09 4.00
C HIS A 83 4.12 1.18 4.25
N PRO A 84 5.31 1.13 3.61
CA PRO A 84 6.07 2.36 3.48
C PRO A 84 5.03 3.35 3.01
N GLY A 85 4.71 4.32 3.88
CA GLY A 85 3.61 5.22 3.63
C GLY A 85 3.80 5.67 2.20
N LYS A 86 2.79 5.52 1.34
CA LYS A 86 2.82 6.20 0.05
C LYS A 86 3.35 7.58 0.39
N PRO A 87 4.47 8.03 -0.21
CA PRO A 87 5.03 9.31 0.14
C PRO A 87 3.86 10.27 0.15
N GLY A 88 3.62 10.89 1.32
CA GLY A 88 2.53 11.84 1.44
C GLY A 88 2.66 12.85 0.29
N PRO A 89 1.60 13.59 -0.05
CA PRO A 89 1.73 14.71 -0.99
C PRO A 89 2.86 15.71 -0.65
N ASP A 90 3.49 15.56 0.52
CA ASP A 90 4.61 16.35 1.03
C ASP A 90 6.00 15.70 0.91
N ALA A 91 6.16 14.52 0.31
CA ALA A 91 7.50 14.08 -0.08
C ALA A 91 7.98 14.99 -1.22
N ALA A 92 8.68 16.06 -0.82
CA ALA A 92 9.14 17.09 -1.73
C ALA A 92 10.01 16.44 -2.80
N VAL A 93 9.49 16.36 -4.03
CA VAL A 93 10.32 16.08 -5.19
C VAL A 93 11.27 17.26 -5.34
N ASP A 94 12.56 17.02 -5.12
CA ASP A 94 13.61 18.02 -5.26
C ASP A 94 13.82 18.34 -6.75
N PRO A 95 13.54 19.58 -7.20
CA PRO A 95 13.73 19.97 -8.59
C PRO A 95 15.19 19.83 -9.06
N ALA A 96 16.17 19.99 -8.17
CA ALA A 96 17.57 19.82 -8.52
C ALA A 96 17.89 18.35 -8.82
N ALA A 97 17.40 17.43 -7.98
CA ALA A 97 17.51 16.00 -8.21
C ALA A 97 16.82 15.56 -9.52
N ALA A 98 15.66 16.15 -9.82
CA ALA A 98 14.94 15.88 -11.08
C ALA A 98 15.74 16.34 -12.31
N LEU A 99 16.36 17.53 -12.27
CA LEU A 99 17.24 18.02 -13.34
C LEU A 99 18.47 17.13 -13.54
N ALA A 100 19.09 16.69 -12.44
CA ALA A 100 20.23 15.78 -12.48
C ALA A 100 19.84 14.44 -13.13
N ALA A 101 18.69 13.87 -12.77
CA ALA A 101 18.19 12.62 -13.33
C ALA A 101 17.87 12.75 -14.83
N VAL A 102 17.23 13.85 -15.25
CA VAL A 102 16.96 14.16 -16.66
C VAL A 102 18.25 14.27 -17.46
N THR A 103 19.25 14.98 -16.92
CA THR A 103 20.57 15.12 -17.56
C THR A 103 21.29 13.78 -17.67
N ALA A 104 21.28 12.97 -16.60
CA ALA A 104 21.87 11.64 -16.59
C ALA A 104 21.20 10.69 -17.59
N ALA A 105 19.89 10.89 -17.85
CA ALA A 105 19.13 10.17 -18.86
C ALA A 105 19.36 10.67 -20.31
N GLY A 106 20.33 11.54 -20.54
CA GLY A 106 20.74 12.02 -21.87
C GLY A 106 19.86 13.14 -22.43
N TRP A 107 19.07 13.81 -21.58
CA TRP A 107 18.26 14.94 -21.97
C TRP A 107 18.95 16.26 -21.63
N THR A 108 18.72 17.28 -22.46
CA THR A 108 19.16 18.66 -22.21
C THR A 108 17.97 19.46 -21.70
N PRO A 109 17.89 19.79 -20.39
CA PRO A 109 16.81 20.58 -19.84
C PRO A 109 16.90 22.06 -20.24
N ALA A 110 15.75 22.74 -20.29
CA ALA A 110 15.64 24.18 -20.54
C ALA A 110 14.49 24.79 -19.73
N GLY A 111 14.59 26.10 -19.45
CA GLY A 111 13.59 26.83 -18.68
C GLY A 111 13.52 26.46 -17.20
N GLU A 112 12.54 27.02 -16.50
CA GLU A 112 12.34 26.79 -15.07
C GLU A 112 11.52 25.51 -14.82
N THR A 113 12.01 24.64 -13.94
CA THR A 113 11.29 23.43 -13.53
C THR A 113 10.02 23.77 -12.76
N ARG A 114 8.95 23.00 -12.97
CA ARG A 114 7.68 23.24 -12.27
C ARG A 114 7.39 22.12 -11.28
N ARG A 115 7.41 22.45 -9.99
CA ARG A 115 7.12 21.50 -8.92
C ARG A 115 5.61 21.19 -8.83
N LYS A 116 5.26 19.91 -8.70
CA LYS A 116 3.93 19.40 -8.37
C LYS A 116 4.02 18.56 -7.10
N PRO A 117 2.90 18.21 -6.43
CA PRO A 117 2.92 17.42 -5.20
C PRO A 117 3.57 16.04 -5.33
N ARG A 118 3.61 15.45 -6.54
CA ARG A 118 4.11 14.08 -6.77
C ARG A 118 5.23 13.96 -7.79
N HIS A 119 5.56 15.03 -8.51
CA HIS A 119 6.57 15.03 -9.56
C HIS A 119 7.08 16.46 -9.81
N VAL A 120 8.18 16.57 -10.55
CA VAL A 120 8.66 17.81 -11.14
C VAL A 120 8.48 17.72 -12.65
N GLU A 121 7.92 18.75 -13.25
CA GLU A 121 7.81 18.88 -14.70
C GLU A 121 9.06 19.61 -15.22
N VAL A 122 9.74 19.01 -16.18
CA VAL A 122 10.99 19.52 -16.79
C VAL A 122 10.79 19.61 -18.30
N LEU A 123 11.07 20.78 -18.89
CA LEU A 123 11.17 20.89 -20.34
C LEU A 123 12.57 20.45 -20.77
N ALA A 124 12.67 19.53 -21.71
CA ALA A 124 13.95 19.03 -22.18
C ALA A 124 13.88 18.49 -23.62
N ARG A 125 15.04 18.30 -24.25
CA ARG A 125 15.17 17.65 -25.56
C ARG A 125 16.37 16.70 -25.61
N ARG A 126 16.39 15.77 -26.57
CA ARG A 126 17.56 14.92 -26.85
C ARG A 126 18.25 15.44 -28.10
N GLY A 127 19.48 15.95 -27.97
CA GLY A 127 20.21 16.56 -29.09
C GLY A 127 19.37 17.66 -29.77
N ASP A 128 19.26 17.59 -31.10
CA ASP A 128 18.42 18.50 -31.91
C ASP A 128 16.99 17.97 -32.12
N GLY A 129 16.57 16.99 -31.31
CA GLY A 129 15.22 16.44 -31.34
C GLY A 129 14.14 17.41 -30.83
N PRO A 130 12.86 17.01 -30.94
CA PRO A 130 11.76 17.83 -30.47
C PRO A 130 11.85 18.07 -28.96
N TRP A 131 11.35 19.22 -28.52
CA TRP A 131 11.14 19.50 -27.11
C TRP A 131 10.06 18.59 -26.53
N ALA A 132 10.24 18.20 -25.28
CA ALA A 132 9.32 17.39 -24.51
C ALA A 132 9.16 17.95 -23.09
N GLU A 133 7.96 17.84 -22.55
CA GLU A 133 7.71 17.97 -21.11
C GLU A 133 7.84 16.59 -20.46
N LEU A 134 8.76 16.47 -19.52
CA LEU A 134 9.04 15.26 -18.76
C LEU A 134 8.47 15.37 -17.35
N HIS A 135 7.83 14.31 -16.87
CA HIS A 135 7.39 14.21 -15.47
C HIS A 135 8.33 13.30 -14.70
N VAL A 136 9.07 13.89 -13.76
CA VAL A 136 10.07 13.18 -12.96
C VAL A 136 9.54 12.98 -11.56
N ASP A 137 9.45 11.74 -11.11
CA ASP A 137 8.97 11.43 -9.76
C ASP A 137 10.06 11.64 -8.68
N ALA A 138 9.71 11.40 -7.42
CA ALA A 138 10.62 11.54 -6.28
C ALA A 138 11.86 10.63 -6.34
N SER A 139 11.84 9.57 -7.15
CA SER A 139 12.97 8.65 -7.35
C SER A 139 13.93 9.11 -8.46
N GLY A 140 13.59 10.18 -9.18
CA GLY A 140 14.31 10.60 -10.39
C GLY A 140 13.87 9.83 -11.64
N THR A 141 12.79 9.04 -11.57
CA THR A 141 12.29 8.28 -12.72
C THR A 141 11.42 9.17 -13.61
N ILE A 142 11.70 9.17 -14.92
CA ILE A 142 10.83 9.80 -15.92
C ILE A 142 9.61 8.89 -16.11
N THR A 143 8.46 9.36 -15.63
CA THR A 143 7.18 8.61 -15.64
C THR A 143 6.30 8.98 -16.82
N GLN A 144 6.50 10.15 -17.41
CA GLN A 144 5.76 10.61 -18.58
C GLN A 144 6.64 11.50 -19.46
N GLU A 145 6.46 11.34 -20.77
CA GLU A 145 7.02 12.18 -21.84
C GLU A 145 5.84 12.65 -22.71
N LYS A 146 5.72 13.95 -22.93
CA LYS A 146 4.67 14.50 -23.79
C LYS A 146 5.13 15.76 -24.51
N ALA A 147 4.42 16.12 -25.58
CA ALA A 147 4.63 17.40 -26.25
C ALA A 147 4.45 18.56 -25.26
N PRO A 148 5.33 19.58 -25.30
CA PRO A 148 5.24 20.70 -24.39
C PRO A 148 4.04 21.59 -24.77
N ASP A 149 3.28 21.98 -23.76
CA ASP A 149 2.23 22.98 -23.92
C ASP A 149 2.87 24.36 -24.20
N SER A 150 2.49 24.98 -25.32
CA SER A 150 3.10 26.24 -25.78
C SER A 150 2.71 27.44 -24.91
N GLY A 151 1.53 27.44 -24.30
CA GLY A 151 1.15 28.49 -23.34
C GLY A 151 1.91 28.37 -22.02
N LYS A 152 2.31 27.14 -21.67
CA LYS A 152 3.07 26.81 -20.47
C LYS A 152 4.58 27.04 -20.60
N TRP A 153 5.13 26.71 -21.76
CA TRP A 153 6.59 26.70 -22.01
C TRP A 153 7.04 27.74 -23.03
N GLY A 154 6.14 28.59 -23.53
CA GLY A 154 6.41 29.49 -24.66
C GLY A 154 7.65 30.37 -24.53
N SER A 155 8.00 30.82 -23.32
CA SER A 155 9.22 31.61 -23.07
C SER A 155 10.51 30.81 -23.16
N ALA A 156 10.45 29.49 -22.95
CA ALA A 156 11.60 28.58 -23.02
C ALA A 156 11.68 27.85 -24.38
N LEU A 157 10.62 27.90 -25.18
CA LEU A 157 10.55 27.35 -26.54
C LEU A 157 10.88 28.39 -27.62
N ALA A 158 10.95 29.67 -27.27
CA ALA A 158 11.32 30.79 -28.13
C ALA A 158 12.83 30.86 -28.35
#